data_AF-Q09BB9-F1
#
_entry.id   AF-Q09BB9-F1
#
_cell.length_a   1.000
_cell.length_b   1.000
_cell.length_c   1.000
_cell.angle_alpha   90.00
_cell.angle_beta   90.00
_cell.angle_gamma   90.00
#
_symmetry.space_group_name_H-M   'P 1'
#
loop_
_entity.id
_entity.type
_entity.pdbx_description
1 polymer ?
#
loop_
_entity_poly.entity_id
_entity_poly.type
_entity_poly.pdbx_seq_one_letter_code
_entity_poly.pdbx_strand_id
1 'polypeptide(L)'
;MADHNADSTPDGKKLRRPVEVVRAELLADKDVKEQARLLQLPVEAYVEKILDYALHPQKPPQIQIVPDEALKAQDPSIPTVAEIQTHLEKVISGEIVISPAQMRDGFSDDRTRERYQSALGTANDQQGTPVDPSTVKKPPSSQS
;
A
#
# COMPACT_ATOMS: atom_id res chain seq x y z
N MET A 1 -2.63 -3.15 -32.23
CA MET A 1 -1.70 -4.10 -31.58
C MET A 1 -0.33 -3.47 -31.62
N ALA A 2 0.11 -2.91 -30.50
CA ALA A 2 1.46 -2.35 -30.36
C ALA A 2 1.98 -2.76 -28.97
N ASP A 3 3.04 -3.55 -29.00
CA ASP A 3 3.66 -4.25 -27.89
C ASP A 3 4.03 -3.31 -26.73
N HIS A 4 3.48 -3.57 -25.56
CA HIS A 4 3.92 -3.01 -24.28
C HIS A 4 4.56 -4.15 -23.48
N ASN A 5 5.82 -4.45 -23.78
CA ASN A 5 6.65 -5.26 -22.88
C ASN A 5 8.09 -4.77 -23.02
N ALA A 6 8.37 -3.63 -22.39
CA ALA A 6 9.73 -3.28 -22.05
C ALA A 6 10.14 -4.19 -20.89
N ASP A 7 10.84 -5.27 -21.23
CA ASP A 7 11.57 -6.14 -20.32
C ASP A 7 12.58 -5.29 -19.53
N SER A 8 12.17 -4.79 -18.37
CA SER A 8 13.03 -4.15 -17.40
C SER A 8 13.46 -5.15 -16.34
N THR A 9 13.99 -6.30 -16.77
CA THR A 9 14.81 -7.11 -15.88
C THR A 9 16.05 -6.26 -15.52
N PRO A 10 16.24 -5.85 -14.24
CA PRO A 10 17.43 -5.12 -13.87
C PRO A 10 18.62 -6.02 -14.18
N ASP A 11 19.49 -5.59 -15.11
CA ASP A 11 20.71 -6.29 -15.48
C ASP A 11 21.39 -6.80 -14.21
N GLY A 12 21.35 -8.13 -14.03
CA GLY A 12 21.72 -8.82 -12.80
C GLY A 12 23.21 -8.73 -12.52
N LYS A 13 23.70 -7.53 -12.19
CA LYS A 13 25.08 -7.27 -11.81
C LYS A 13 25.31 -7.94 -10.47
N LYS A 14 25.83 -9.17 -10.54
CA LYS A 14 26.36 -9.91 -9.40
C LYS A 14 27.33 -9.02 -8.62
N LEU A 15 27.35 -9.21 -7.30
CA LEU A 15 28.31 -8.54 -6.41
C LEU A 15 29.73 -8.74 -6.96
N ARG A 16 30.39 -7.63 -7.32
CA ARG A 16 31.79 -7.63 -7.79
C ARG A 16 32.81 -7.64 -6.64
N ARG A 17 32.35 -7.31 -5.43
CA ARG A 17 33.14 -7.21 -4.21
C ARG A 17 32.76 -8.35 -3.25
N PRO A 18 33.65 -8.79 -2.36
CA PRO A 18 33.36 -9.85 -1.38
C PRO A 18 32.15 -9.51 -0.50
N VAL A 19 31.35 -10.52 -0.17
CA VAL A 19 30.09 -10.35 0.55
C VAL A 19 30.31 -9.80 1.95
N GLU A 20 31.39 -10.21 2.62
CA GLU A 20 31.72 -9.80 3.99
C GLU A 20 32.01 -8.30 4.09
N VAL A 21 32.70 -7.77 3.08
CA VAL A 21 33.03 -6.34 2.99
C VAL A 21 31.76 -5.53 2.74
N VAL A 22 30.95 -5.96 1.77
CA VAL A 22 29.68 -5.29 1.43
C VAL A 22 28.69 -5.35 2.60
N ARG A 23 28.65 -6.46 3.35
CA ARG A 23 27.82 -6.60 4.55
C ARG A 23 28.19 -5.56 5.60
N ALA A 24 29.48 -5.39 5.89
CA ALA A 24 29.94 -4.40 6.86
C ALA A 24 29.64 -2.96 6.42
N GLU A 25 29.78 -2.65 5.12
CA GLU A 25 29.40 -1.36 4.54
C GLU A 25 27.89 -1.09 4.72
N LEU A 26 27.04 -2.05 4.34
CA LEU A 26 25.58 -1.91 4.42
C LEU A 26 25.07 -1.81 5.86
N LEU A 27 25.72 -2.48 6.82
CA LEU A 27 25.39 -2.34 8.24
C LEU A 27 25.78 -0.97 8.81
N ALA A 28 26.77 -0.29 8.23
CA ALA A 28 27.17 1.05 8.65
C ALA A 28 26.30 2.15 8.01
N ASP A 29 25.77 1.89 6.81
CA ASP A 29 25.00 2.83 6.00
C ASP A 29 23.76 3.38 6.72
N LYS A 30 23.54 4.69 6.60
CA LYS A 30 22.42 5.40 7.22
C LYS A 30 21.11 5.17 6.47
N ASP A 31 21.17 5.11 5.14
CA ASP A 31 19.97 4.96 4.31
C ASP A 31 19.39 3.55 4.50
N VAL A 32 20.26 2.53 4.59
CA VAL A 32 19.87 1.15 4.86
C VAL A 32 19.19 1.01 6.23
N LYS A 33 19.70 1.72 7.25
CA LYS A 33 19.08 1.73 8.60
C LYS A 33 17.71 2.39 8.60
N GLU A 34 17.56 3.52 7.92
CA GLU A 34 16.25 4.18 7.81
C GLU A 34 15.25 3.33 7.01
N GLN A 35 15.69 2.69 5.93
CA GLN A 35 14.85 1.78 5.16
C GLN A 35 14.40 0.57 5.99
N ALA A 36 15.31 -0.05 6.74
CA ALA A 36 14.97 -1.14 7.66
C ALA A 36 13.94 -0.70 8.72
N ARG A 37 14.11 0.51 9.27
CA ARG A 37 13.17 1.11 10.23
C ARG A 37 11.78 1.34 9.62
N LEU A 38 11.70 1.88 8.41
CA LEU A 38 10.43 2.11 7.70
C LEU A 38 9.70 0.79 7.40
N LEU A 39 10.45 -0.24 7.04
CA LEU A 39 9.92 -1.58 6.77
C LEU A 39 9.68 -2.41 8.03
N GLN A 40 9.99 -1.86 9.21
CA GLN A 40 9.89 -2.54 10.52
C GLN A 40 10.64 -3.87 10.56
N LEU A 41 11.79 -3.93 9.87
CA LEU A 41 12.67 -5.09 9.86
C LEU A 41 13.95 -4.79 10.67
N PRO A 42 14.55 -5.80 11.33
CA PRO A 42 15.88 -5.62 11.90
C PRO A 42 16.88 -5.37 10.77
N VAL A 43 17.82 -4.46 11.02
CA VAL A 43 18.77 -3.97 10.00
C VAL A 43 19.56 -5.14 9.40
N GLU A 44 19.97 -6.09 10.22
CA GLU A 44 20.71 -7.28 9.81
C GLU A 44 19.91 -8.14 8.83
N ALA A 45 18.62 -8.39 9.12
CA ALA A 45 17.76 -9.17 8.22
C ALA A 45 17.48 -8.44 6.91
N TYR A 46 17.40 -7.11 6.95
CA TYR A 46 17.26 -6.31 5.75
C TYR A 46 18.52 -6.37 4.87
N VAL A 47 19.71 -6.27 5.47
CA VAL A 47 20.99 -6.41 4.77
C VAL A 47 21.12 -7.79 4.10
N GLU A 48 20.75 -8.87 4.79
CA GLU A 48 20.77 -10.22 4.18
C GLU A 48 19.82 -10.31 2.98
N LYS A 49 18.65 -9.67 3.02
CA LYS A 49 17.75 -9.61 1.85
C LYS A 49 18.40 -8.88 0.68
N ILE A 50 19.04 -7.73 0.93
CA ILE A 50 19.76 -6.97 -0.11
C ILE A 50 20.84 -7.84 -0.76
N LEU A 51 21.63 -8.55 0.05
CA LEU A 51 22.69 -9.44 -0.43
C LEU A 51 22.13 -10.63 -1.21
N ASP A 52 21.04 -11.24 -0.74
CA ASP A 52 20.37 -12.34 -1.44
C ASP A 52 19.87 -11.91 -2.83
N TYR A 53 19.26 -10.72 -2.94
CA TYR A 53 18.85 -10.18 -4.24
C TYR A 53 20.04 -9.86 -5.15
N ALA A 54 21.13 -9.32 -4.60
CA ALA A 54 22.33 -8.98 -5.38
C ALA A 54 23.07 -10.23 -5.88
N LEU A 55 23.02 -11.34 -5.14
CA LEU A 55 23.58 -12.64 -5.53
C LEU A 55 22.66 -13.39 -6.51
N HIS A 56 21.34 -13.26 -6.33
CA HIS A 56 20.31 -13.96 -7.10
C HIS A 56 19.35 -12.98 -7.79
N PRO A 57 19.83 -12.16 -8.75
CA PRO A 57 19.01 -11.12 -9.38
C PRO A 57 17.84 -11.67 -10.21
N GLN A 58 17.90 -12.94 -10.60
CA GLN A 58 16.84 -13.63 -11.35
C GLN A 58 15.78 -14.28 -10.44
N LYS A 59 15.94 -14.18 -9.11
CA LYS A 59 14.99 -14.77 -8.17
C LYS A 59 13.68 -13.98 -8.27
N PRO A 60 12.54 -14.63 -8.57
CA PRO A 60 11.26 -13.93 -8.65
C PRO A 60 10.90 -13.36 -7.27
N PRO A 61 10.14 -12.25 -7.22
CA PRO A 61 9.68 -11.70 -5.96
C PRO A 61 8.85 -12.74 -5.21
N GLN A 62 9.18 -12.95 -3.94
CA GLN A 62 8.43 -13.86 -3.08
C GLN A 62 7.15 -13.18 -2.63
N ILE A 63 6.04 -13.51 -3.29
CA ILE A 63 4.69 -13.11 -2.87
C ILE A 63 4.18 -14.18 -1.91
N GLN A 64 3.92 -13.79 -0.67
CA GLN A 64 3.29 -14.67 0.31
C GLN A 64 1.79 -14.42 0.32
N ILE A 65 1.01 -15.36 -0.21
CA ILE A 65 -0.45 -15.34 -0.11
C ILE A 65 -0.80 -16.09 1.17
N VAL A 66 -1.28 -15.36 2.18
CA VAL A 66 -1.74 -15.93 3.44
C VAL A 66 -3.27 -15.97 3.44
N PRO A 67 -3.90 -17.13 3.65
CA PRO A 67 -5.36 -17.20 3.73
C PRO A 67 -5.87 -16.52 5.00
N ASP A 68 -7.07 -15.94 4.91
CA ASP A 68 -7.73 -15.23 6.02
C ASP A 68 -7.79 -16.06 7.32
N GLU A 69 -8.00 -17.38 7.22
CA GLU A 69 -8.01 -18.28 8.39
C GLU A 69 -6.66 -18.34 9.10
N ALA A 70 -5.55 -18.35 8.35
CA ALA A 70 -4.21 -18.35 8.91
C ALA A 70 -3.86 -16.98 9.51
N LEU A 71 -4.36 -15.88 8.93
CA LEU A 71 -4.22 -14.55 9.51
C LEU A 71 -5.00 -14.43 10.82
N LYS A 72 -6.26 -14.89 10.87
CA LYS A 72 -7.07 -14.94 12.10
C LYS A 72 -6.46 -15.80 13.19
N ALA A 73 -5.80 -16.90 12.83
CA ALA A 73 -5.10 -17.74 13.79
C ALA A 73 -3.87 -17.06 14.42
N GLN A 74 -3.18 -16.19 13.67
CA GLN A 74 -2.07 -15.39 14.18
C GLN A 74 -2.56 -14.20 15.00
N ASP A 75 -3.58 -13.51 14.50
CA ASP A 75 -4.20 -12.38 15.16
C ASP A 75 -5.72 -12.38 14.91
N PRO A 76 -6.53 -12.70 15.94
CA PRO A 76 -7.99 -12.72 15.83
C PRO A 76 -8.62 -11.38 15.44
N SER A 77 -7.90 -10.27 15.62
CA SER A 77 -8.38 -8.92 15.32
C SER A 77 -8.32 -8.56 13.84
N ILE A 78 -7.57 -9.31 13.02
CA ILE A 78 -7.47 -9.06 11.58
C ILE A 78 -8.83 -9.30 10.93
N PRO A 79 -9.44 -8.31 10.27
CA PRO A 79 -10.74 -8.48 9.63
C PRO A 79 -10.58 -9.31 8.34
N THR A 80 -11.48 -10.28 8.14
CA THR A 80 -11.57 -11.03 6.87
C THR A 80 -12.29 -10.22 5.80
N VAL A 81 -12.15 -10.62 4.53
CA VAL A 81 -12.86 -9.96 3.42
C VAL A 81 -14.38 -9.99 3.62
N ALA A 82 -14.92 -11.11 4.09
CA ALA A 82 -16.35 -11.27 4.36
C ALA A 82 -16.85 -10.36 5.50
N GLU A 83 -16.05 -10.18 6.54
CA GLU A 83 -16.35 -9.28 7.66
C GLU A 83 -16.36 -7.82 7.21
N ILE A 84 -15.39 -7.41 6.37
CA ILE A 84 -15.32 -6.06 5.81
C ILE A 84 -16.52 -5.80 4.90
N GLN A 85 -16.86 -6.75 4.02
CA GLN A 85 -18.01 -6.62 3.14
C GLN A 85 -19.29 -6.41 3.95
N THR A 86 -19.52 -7.26 4.96
CA THR A 86 -20.68 -7.13 5.86
C THR A 86 -20.70 -5.78 6.58
N HIS A 87 -19.54 -5.30 7.03
CA HIS A 87 -19.43 -4.00 7.68
C HIS A 87 -19.82 -2.85 6.72
N LEU A 88 -19.33 -2.87 5.48
CA LEU A 88 -19.67 -1.88 4.47
C LEU A 88 -21.16 -1.91 4.09
N GLU A 89 -21.75 -3.09 3.98
CA GLU A 89 -23.20 -3.24 3.75
C GLU A 89 -24.01 -2.61 4.88
N LYS A 90 -23.57 -2.77 6.14
CA LYS A 90 -24.20 -2.15 7.31
C LYS A 90 -24.03 -0.63 7.38
N VAL A 91 -22.94 -0.11 6.84
CA VAL A 91 -22.74 1.34 6.67
C VAL A 91 -23.73 1.87 5.62
N ILE A 92 -23.84 1.18 4.47
CA ILE A 92 -24.75 1.58 3.39
C ILE A 92 -26.22 1.50 3.84
N SER A 93 -26.58 0.48 4.61
CA SER A 93 -27.95 0.32 5.15
C SER A 93 -28.29 1.32 6.25
N GLY A 94 -27.32 2.08 6.75
CA GLY A 94 -27.50 3.04 7.84
C GLY A 94 -27.58 2.40 9.24
N GLU A 95 -27.31 1.10 9.36
CA GLU A 95 -27.20 0.41 10.66
C GLU A 95 -25.95 0.87 11.43
N ILE A 96 -24.87 1.15 10.71
CA ILE A 96 -23.64 1.72 11.26
C ILE A 96 -23.56 3.20 10.89
N VAL A 97 -23.73 4.06 11.89
CA VAL A 97 -23.58 5.52 11.72
C VAL A 97 -22.09 5.88 11.81
N ILE A 98 -21.49 6.25 10.69
CA ILE A 98 -20.13 6.79 10.67
C ILE A 98 -20.19 8.24 11.15
N SER A 99 -19.52 8.54 12.26
CA SER A 99 -19.43 9.91 12.75
C SER A 99 -18.59 10.77 11.81
N PRO A 100 -18.89 12.06 11.64
CA PRO A 100 -18.04 12.97 10.85
C PRO A 100 -16.58 13.02 11.30
N ALA A 101 -16.31 12.76 12.58
CA ALA A 101 -14.95 12.66 13.11
C ALA A 101 -14.18 11.44 12.57
N GLN A 102 -14.87 10.35 12.24
CA GLN A 102 -14.28 9.14 11.66
C GLN A 102 -14.08 9.25 10.14
N MET A 103 -14.74 10.20 9.48
CA MET A 103 -14.55 10.49 8.05
C MET A 103 -13.34 11.38 7.76
N ARG A 104 -12.76 12.03 8.78
CA ARG A 104 -11.49 12.76 8.65
C ARG A 104 -10.35 11.74 8.56
N ASP A 105 -10.05 11.30 7.35
CA ASP A 105 -8.80 10.62 7.10
C ASP A 105 -7.63 11.62 7.14
N GLY A 106 -6.40 11.13 7.34
CA GLY A 106 -5.21 11.97 7.29
C GLY A 106 -4.92 12.56 5.91
N PHE A 107 -5.78 12.36 4.91
CA PHE A 107 -5.64 12.89 3.54
C PHE A 107 -6.53 14.11 3.29
N SER A 108 -7.58 14.28 4.10
CA SER A 108 -8.55 15.39 4.05
C SER A 108 -8.27 16.50 5.07
N ASP A 109 -7.22 16.36 5.88
CA ASP A 109 -6.74 17.42 6.76
C ASP A 109 -5.85 18.40 5.97
N ASP A 110 -6.15 19.70 6.07
CA ASP A 110 -5.47 20.75 5.28
C ASP A 110 -3.94 20.75 5.52
N ARG A 111 -3.51 20.30 6.71
CA ARG A 111 -2.09 20.23 7.10
C ARG A 111 -1.32 19.08 6.47
N THR A 112 -1.99 18.01 6.05
CA THR A 112 -1.35 16.85 5.40
C THR A 112 -1.30 17.00 3.90
N ARG A 113 -2.24 17.76 3.31
CA ARG A 113 -2.25 18.10 1.88
C ARG A 113 -0.93 18.71 1.41
N GLU A 114 -0.36 19.62 2.20
CA GLU A 114 0.94 20.26 1.92
C GLU A 114 2.10 19.26 1.92
N ARG A 115 2.10 18.31 2.86
CA ARG A 115 3.16 17.28 2.95
C ARG A 115 3.08 16.30 1.78
N TYR A 116 1.89 15.81 1.43
CA TYR A 116 1.72 14.83 0.36
C TYR A 116 1.88 15.44 -1.04
N GLN A 117 1.49 16.70 -1.26
CA GLN A 117 1.69 17.39 -2.54
C GLN A 117 3.18 17.55 -2.90
N SER A 118 4.05 17.75 -1.91
CA SER A 118 5.50 17.82 -2.14
C SER A 118 6.13 16.48 -2.54
N ALA A 119 5.52 15.36 -2.15
CA ALA A 119 6.02 14.01 -2.43
C ALA A 119 5.55 13.45 -3.78
N LEU A 120 4.38 13.87 -4.27
CA LEU A 120 3.75 13.32 -5.47
C LEU A 120 3.95 14.15 -6.74
N GLY A 121 4.54 15.34 -6.63
CA GLY A 121 4.62 16.30 -7.73
C GLY A 121 3.24 16.95 -7.97
N THR A 122 3.23 18.25 -8.20
CA THR A 122 2.02 19.06 -8.34
C THR A 122 1.16 18.61 -9.53
N ALA A 123 0.08 17.86 -9.24
CA ALA A 123 -1.03 17.72 -10.15
C ALA A 123 -1.98 18.91 -9.95
N ASN A 124 -1.87 19.91 -10.83
CA ASN A 124 -2.89 20.92 -11.02
C ASN A 124 -4.23 20.26 -11.38
N ASP A 125 -5.31 20.86 -10.86
CA ASP A 125 -6.70 20.69 -11.28
C ASP A 125 -7.38 19.35 -11.01
N GLN A 126 -7.86 19.16 -9.78
CA GLN A 126 -9.17 18.56 -9.55
C GLN A 126 -9.98 19.41 -8.55
N GLN A 127 -10.76 20.34 -9.10
CA GLN A 127 -11.92 20.88 -8.40
C GLN A 127 -12.94 19.76 -8.22
N GLY A 128 -12.98 19.17 -7.03
CA GLY A 128 -14.06 18.27 -6.66
C GLY A 128 -15.38 19.05 -6.66
N THR A 129 -16.32 18.65 -7.51
CA THR A 129 -17.70 19.12 -7.39
C THR A 129 -18.35 18.50 -6.16
N PRO A 130 -19.14 19.25 -5.38
CA PRO A 130 -19.90 18.67 -4.28
C PRO A 130 -20.96 17.73 -4.85
N VAL A 131 -20.90 16.44 -4.52
CA VAL A 131 -22.02 15.53 -4.76
C VAL A 131 -23.03 15.71 -3.63
N ASP A 132 -24.13 16.39 -3.95
CA ASP A 132 -25.31 16.47 -3.10
C ASP A 132 -26.07 15.12 -3.17
N PRO A 133 -26.25 14.39 -2.05
CA PRO A 133 -26.93 13.08 -2.04
C PRO A 133 -28.42 13.15 -2.38
N SER A 134 -28.97 14.33 -2.67
CA SER A 134 -30.40 14.55 -2.92
C SER A 134 -30.87 14.29 -4.37
N THR A 135 -30.03 13.78 -5.26
CA THR A 135 -30.40 13.54 -6.67
C THR A 135 -30.59 12.07 -7.04
N VAL A 136 -31.20 11.27 -6.16
CA VAL A 136 -31.88 10.04 -6.60
C VAL A 136 -33.23 10.45 -7.21
N LYS A 137 -33.27 10.60 -8.55
CA LYS A 137 -34.53 10.72 -9.29
C LYS A 137 -35.39 9.47 -9.03
N LYS A 138 -36.54 9.69 -8.42
CA LYS A 138 -37.67 8.76 -8.28
C LYS A 138 -37.97 8.05 -9.63
N PRO A 139 -38.15 6.73 -9.68
CA PRO A 139 -38.53 6.05 -10.92
C PRO A 139 -39.92 6.51 -11.38
N PRO A 140 -40.16 6.71 -12.68
CA PRO A 140 -41.49 7.09 -13.16
C PRO A 140 -42.48 5.96 -12.94
N SER A 141 -43.52 6.28 -12.18
CA SER A 141 -44.77 5.55 -12.07
C SER A 141 -45.39 5.37 -13.47
N SER A 142 -45.47 4.13 -13.94
CA SER A 142 -46.33 3.73 -15.06
C SER A 142 -47.70 3.35 -14.51
N GLN A 143 -48.63 4.31 -14.55
CA GLN A 143 -50.07 4.03 -14.61
C GLN A 143 -50.46 3.89 -16.08
N SER A 144 -51.05 2.75 -16.43
CA SER A 144 -52.30 2.61 -17.21
C SER A 144 -52.61 1.12 -17.34
#